data_AF-A0A5V0SVZ1-F1
#
_entry.id   AF-A0A5V0SVZ1-F1
#
_cell.length_a   1.000
_cell.length_b   1.000
_cell.length_c   1.000
_cell.angle_alpha   90.00
_cell.angle_beta   90.00
_cell.angle_gamma   90.00
#
_symmetry.space_group_name_H-M   'P 1'
#
loop_
_entity.id
_entity.type
_entity.pdbx_description
1 polymer ?
#
loop_
_entity_poly.entity_id
_entity_poly.type
_entity_poly.pdbx_seq_one_letter_code
_entity_poly.pdbx_strand_id
1 'polypeptide(L)'
;MARTKSQPAELIPDVALNPELEATQNLMATVSSQMNDERDLLNQLLGQAQMAGAFEDFSRTVRTSKLAFVKENKLYRNLKDAKNPHGAEKLSGTWEEFCGLLGRSVDQVDRDIANLTAFGEEALESMSRMGIGYRELRQFRRLPEDQKSALIEVAKEGDKTALLELAEEMIAKHAREKEELKTDLEISRQMLAEKKEELGTMRNEKEELKSRLVRRTTTETPDEEGVALETEVTGFKNGVLSAFFDLKSGFNALTEHTERTGINHTGMMAGLLDDLQAQFEELRQEFSLPEARETSVIPDWVKEAQQEDENNG
;
A
#
# COMPACT_ATOMS: atom_id res chain seq x y z
N MET A 1 -119.04 -1.30 -19.87
CA MET A 1 -118.90 -0.50 -18.62
C MET A 1 -117.43 -0.58 -18.22
N ALA A 2 -116.67 0.46 -18.56
CA ALA A 2 -115.99 1.37 -17.61
C ALA A 2 -114.66 0.81 -17.08
N ARG A 3 -113.57 1.12 -17.80
CA ARG A 3 -112.19 1.08 -17.27
C ARG A 3 -112.11 2.09 -16.12
N THR A 4 -111.90 1.59 -14.90
CA THR A 4 -111.59 2.44 -13.74
C THR A 4 -110.23 3.08 -13.97
N LYS A 5 -110.21 4.41 -14.08
CA LYS A 5 -109.00 5.20 -14.31
C LYS A 5 -108.20 5.22 -13.00
N SER A 6 -107.00 4.65 -13.00
CA SER A 6 -106.05 4.78 -11.89
C SER A 6 -105.67 6.26 -11.72
N GLN A 7 -105.78 6.78 -10.50
CA GLN A 7 -105.32 8.13 -10.17
C GLN A 7 -103.80 8.21 -10.38
N PRO A 8 -103.28 9.29 -11.01
CA PRO A 8 -101.85 9.49 -11.12
C PRO A 8 -101.27 9.74 -9.72
N ALA A 9 -100.16 9.08 -9.39
CA ALA A 9 -99.41 9.35 -8.18
C ALA A 9 -98.99 10.83 -8.18
N GLU A 10 -99.31 11.55 -7.10
CA GLU A 10 -98.80 12.91 -6.89
C GLU A 10 -97.27 12.85 -6.83
N LEU A 11 -96.64 13.59 -7.75
CA LEU A 11 -95.22 13.87 -7.70
C LEU A 11 -94.99 14.72 -6.46
N ILE A 12 -94.39 14.13 -5.43
CA ILE A 12 -93.87 14.87 -4.28
C ILE A 12 -92.83 15.84 -4.86
N PRO A 13 -92.94 17.16 -4.64
CA PRO A 13 -91.94 18.10 -5.13
C PRO A 13 -90.59 17.71 -4.54
N ASP A 14 -89.54 17.74 -5.37
CA ASP A 14 -88.17 17.49 -4.93
C ASP A 14 -87.92 18.32 -3.66
N VAL A 15 -87.44 17.67 -2.60
CA VAL A 15 -87.06 18.35 -1.37
C VAL A 15 -85.99 19.35 -1.77
N ALA A 16 -86.31 20.65 -1.65
CA ALA A 16 -85.34 21.70 -1.90
C ALA A 16 -84.11 21.43 -1.02
N LEU A 17 -82.95 21.24 -1.65
CA LEU A 17 -81.69 21.08 -0.95
C LEU A 17 -81.56 22.22 0.06
N ASN A 18 -81.20 21.88 1.30
CA ASN A 18 -81.05 22.88 2.34
C ASN A 18 -80.05 23.94 1.84
N PRO A 19 -80.45 25.22 1.71
CA PRO A 19 -79.62 26.26 1.11
C PRO A 19 -78.29 26.46 1.86
N GLU A 20 -78.24 26.14 3.16
CA GLU A 20 -77.00 26.14 3.94
C GLU A 20 -76.02 25.05 3.46
N LEU A 21 -76.52 23.88 3.04
CA LEU A 21 -75.69 22.77 2.57
C LEU A 21 -75.08 23.07 1.19
N GLU A 22 -75.85 23.69 0.29
CA GLU A 22 -75.35 24.16 -1.01
C GLU A 22 -74.29 25.26 -0.85
N ALA A 23 -74.54 26.24 0.03
CA ALA A 23 -73.56 27.28 0.34
C ALA A 23 -72.26 26.70 0.90
N THR A 24 -72.36 25.69 1.77
CA THR A 24 -71.19 25.02 2.37
C THR A 24 -70.41 24.21 1.32
N GLN A 25 -71.09 23.51 0.41
CA GLN A 25 -70.43 22.76 -0.67
C GLN A 25 -69.72 23.70 -1.66
N ASN A 26 -70.36 24.81 -2.05
CA ASN A 26 -69.74 25.80 -2.93
C ASN A 26 -68.53 26.48 -2.28
N LEU A 27 -68.59 26.74 -0.97
CA LEU A 27 -67.45 27.24 -0.20
C LEU A 27 -66.30 26.21 -0.18
N MET A 28 -66.59 24.93 0.11
CA MET A 28 -65.57 23.87 0.10
C MET A 28 -64.95 23.68 -1.30
N ALA A 29 -65.74 23.76 -2.36
CA ALA A 29 -65.25 23.67 -3.74
C ALA A 29 -64.34 24.85 -4.09
N THR A 30 -64.71 26.06 -3.65
CA THR A 30 -63.89 27.27 -3.85
C THR A 30 -62.58 27.20 -3.07
N VAL A 31 -62.63 26.79 -1.80
CA VAL A 31 -61.43 26.60 -0.96
C VAL A 31 -60.54 25.50 -1.53
N SER A 32 -61.12 24.38 -1.99
CA SER A 32 -60.36 23.29 -2.61
C SER A 32 -59.71 23.72 -3.93
N SER A 33 -60.41 24.52 -4.75
CA SER A 33 -59.84 25.12 -5.98
C SER A 33 -58.67 26.04 -5.65
N GLN A 34 -58.84 26.96 -4.69
CA GLN A 34 -57.77 27.87 -4.27
C GLN A 34 -56.55 27.12 -3.71
N MET A 35 -56.78 26.09 -2.89
CA MET A 35 -55.70 25.24 -2.39
C MET A 35 -54.99 24.45 -3.50
N ASN A 36 -55.69 24.05 -4.56
CA ASN A 36 -55.08 23.42 -5.72
C ASN A 36 -54.26 24.41 -6.55
N ASP A 37 -54.78 25.62 -6.77
CA ASP A 37 -54.07 26.70 -7.48
C ASP A 37 -52.77 27.10 -6.74
N GLU A 38 -52.82 27.18 -5.40
CA GLU A 38 -51.64 27.43 -4.56
C GLU A 38 -50.61 26.30 -4.64
N ARG A 39 -51.06 25.03 -4.65
CA ARG A 39 -50.18 23.85 -4.81
C ARG A 39 -49.56 23.80 -6.20
N ASP A 40 -50.31 24.14 -7.24
CA ASP A 40 -49.82 24.17 -8.62
C ASP A 40 -48.79 25.28 -8.80
N LEU A 41 -49.04 26.47 -8.25
CA LEU A 41 -48.05 27.55 -8.20
C LEU A 41 -46.79 27.11 -7.43
N LEU A 42 -46.93 26.47 -6.28
CA LEU A 42 -45.80 25.97 -5.51
C LEU A 42 -44.98 24.94 -6.30
N ASN A 43 -45.62 24.01 -7.01
CA ASN A 43 -44.95 23.03 -7.86
C ASN A 43 -44.22 23.69 -9.04
N GLN A 44 -44.80 24.73 -9.64
CA GLN A 44 -44.13 25.53 -10.68
C GLN A 44 -42.90 26.26 -10.12
N LEU A 45 -43.02 26.91 -8.97
CA LEU A 45 -41.90 27.59 -8.30
C LEU A 45 -40.81 26.61 -7.87
N LEU A 46 -41.18 25.42 -7.40
CA LEU A 46 -40.24 24.33 -7.10
C LEU A 46 -39.48 23.90 -8.36
N GLY A 47 -40.18 23.70 -9.48
CA GLY A 47 -39.56 23.38 -10.77
C GLY A 47 -38.62 24.49 -11.26
N GLN A 48 -39.00 25.76 -11.12
CA GLN A 48 -38.15 26.90 -11.45
C GLN A 48 -36.89 26.97 -10.57
N ALA A 49 -37.03 26.70 -9.26
CA ALA A 49 -35.89 26.64 -8.34
C ALA A 49 -34.94 25.48 -8.68
N GLN A 50 -35.49 24.29 -9.00
CA GLN A 50 -34.71 23.14 -9.45
C GLN A 50 -33.97 23.44 -10.77
N MET A 51 -34.63 24.10 -11.72
CA MET A 51 -34.01 24.55 -12.97
C MET A 51 -32.87 25.53 -12.69
N ALA A 52 -33.08 26.54 -11.85
CA ALA A 52 -32.06 27.50 -11.47
C ALA A 52 -30.83 26.82 -10.82
N GLY A 53 -31.06 25.84 -9.94
CA GLY A 53 -29.99 25.03 -9.36
C GLY A 53 -29.18 24.25 -10.41
N ALA A 54 -29.86 23.58 -11.34
CA ALA A 54 -29.20 22.85 -12.43
C ALA A 54 -28.34 23.78 -13.32
N PHE A 55 -28.83 24.99 -13.62
CA PHE A 55 -28.03 25.99 -14.34
C PHE A 55 -26.81 26.46 -13.55
N GLU A 56 -26.93 26.62 -12.24
CA GLU A 56 -25.80 26.97 -11.39
C GLU A 56 -24.72 25.90 -11.41
N ASP A 57 -25.10 24.64 -11.25
CA ASP A 57 -24.19 23.49 -11.26
C ASP A 57 -23.48 23.34 -12.60
N PHE A 58 -24.23 23.40 -13.71
CA PHE A 58 -23.65 23.40 -15.05
C PHE A 58 -22.66 24.56 -15.25
N SER A 59 -23.07 25.78 -14.89
CA SER A 59 -22.22 26.97 -15.02
C SER A 59 -20.97 26.90 -14.14
N ARG A 60 -21.07 26.25 -12.96
CA ARG A 60 -19.94 26.01 -12.06
C ARG A 60 -18.93 25.10 -12.71
N THR A 61 -19.38 23.98 -13.26
CA THR A 61 -18.53 23.00 -13.93
C THR A 61 -17.80 23.59 -15.14
N VAL A 62 -18.53 24.27 -16.03
CA VAL A 62 -17.95 24.97 -17.20
C VAL A 62 -16.92 26.01 -16.74
N ARG A 63 -17.26 26.82 -15.73
CA ARG A 63 -16.34 27.82 -15.18
C ARG A 63 -15.07 27.17 -14.65
N THR A 64 -15.18 26.13 -13.84
CA THR A 64 -14.02 25.42 -13.27
C THR A 64 -13.14 24.83 -14.37
N SER A 65 -13.73 24.26 -15.42
CA SER A 65 -13.00 23.77 -16.60
C SER A 65 -12.21 24.88 -17.30
N LYS A 66 -12.82 26.07 -17.49
CA LYS A 66 -12.10 27.23 -18.04
C LYS A 66 -11.00 27.75 -17.11
N LEU A 67 -11.24 27.76 -15.80
CA LEU A 67 -10.24 28.16 -14.81
C LEU A 67 -9.04 27.19 -14.80
N ALA A 68 -9.29 25.89 -14.89
CA ALA A 68 -8.26 24.87 -15.04
C ALA A 68 -7.41 25.14 -16.29
N PHE A 69 -8.05 25.34 -17.45
CA PHE A 69 -7.37 25.64 -18.71
C PHE A 69 -6.53 26.94 -18.63
N VAL A 70 -7.08 28.02 -18.06
CA VAL A 70 -6.36 29.29 -17.87
C VAL A 70 -5.15 29.10 -16.97
N LYS A 71 -5.29 28.33 -15.88
CA LYS A 71 -4.21 28.11 -14.90
C LYS A 71 -3.10 27.24 -15.49
N GLU A 72 -3.45 26.15 -16.14
CA GLU A 72 -2.53 25.21 -16.79
C GLU A 72 -1.67 25.91 -17.86
N ASN A 73 -2.32 26.71 -18.73
CA ASN A 73 -1.66 27.45 -19.80
C ASN A 73 -1.08 28.80 -19.37
N LYS A 74 -1.22 29.15 -18.08
CA LYS A 74 -0.78 30.43 -17.50
C LYS A 74 -1.31 31.66 -18.23
N LEU A 75 -2.51 31.59 -18.81
CA LEU A 75 -3.09 32.66 -19.63
C LEU A 75 -3.36 33.94 -18.83
N TYR A 76 -3.52 33.82 -17.50
CA TYR A 76 -3.66 34.94 -16.58
C TYR A 76 -2.47 35.93 -16.66
N ARG A 77 -1.28 35.47 -17.10
CA ARG A 77 -0.10 36.34 -17.29
C ARG A 77 -0.27 37.36 -18.41
N ASN A 78 -1.16 37.10 -19.37
CA ASN A 78 -1.46 38.04 -20.46
C ASN A 78 -2.16 39.31 -19.95
N LEU A 79 -2.63 39.32 -18.70
CA LEU A 79 -3.20 40.51 -18.06
C LEU A 79 -2.14 41.43 -17.44
N LYS A 80 -0.86 41.07 -17.50
CA LYS A 80 0.21 41.94 -17.00
C LYS A 80 0.14 43.31 -17.69
N ASP A 81 0.30 44.36 -16.90
CA ASP A 81 0.24 45.77 -17.32
C ASP A 81 -1.14 46.26 -17.79
N ALA A 82 -2.18 45.42 -17.73
CA ALA A 82 -3.56 45.82 -17.99
C ALA A 82 -4.11 46.67 -16.84
N LYS A 83 -5.10 47.51 -17.13
CA LYS A 83 -5.75 48.37 -16.13
C LYS A 83 -6.61 47.54 -15.20
N ASN A 84 -6.40 47.66 -13.88
CA ASN A 84 -7.27 47.02 -12.90
C ASN A 84 -8.66 47.72 -12.88
N PRO A 85 -9.78 46.99 -13.03
CA PRO A 85 -11.12 47.55 -12.90
C PRO A 85 -11.45 48.06 -11.49
N HIS A 86 -10.77 47.56 -10.46
CA HIS A 86 -11.07 47.83 -9.05
C HIS A 86 -10.06 48.77 -8.37
N GLY A 87 -9.08 49.32 -9.09
CA GLY A 87 -8.04 50.17 -8.52
C GLY A 87 -7.31 51.02 -9.57
N ALA A 88 -6.46 51.94 -9.10
CA ALA A 88 -5.65 52.78 -9.99
C ALA A 88 -4.41 52.07 -10.54
N GLU A 89 -3.99 50.98 -9.88
CA GLU A 89 -2.79 50.22 -10.22
C GLU A 89 -3.01 49.31 -11.45
N LYS A 90 -1.91 48.99 -12.14
CA LYS A 90 -1.92 47.99 -13.21
C LYS A 90 -1.79 46.59 -12.62
N LEU A 91 -2.36 45.61 -13.30
CA LEU A 91 -2.27 44.20 -12.89
C LEU A 91 -0.84 43.68 -13.10
N SER A 92 -0.35 42.89 -12.13
CA SER A 92 0.95 42.21 -12.21
C SER A 92 0.92 40.91 -13.02
N GLY A 93 -0.28 40.41 -13.35
CA GLY A 93 -0.48 39.21 -14.15
C GLY A 93 -0.34 37.92 -13.33
N THR A 94 -0.76 37.95 -12.07
CA THR A 94 -0.71 36.80 -11.16
C THR A 94 -2.02 36.00 -11.17
N TRP A 95 -1.94 34.76 -10.69
CA TRP A 95 -3.13 33.90 -10.56
C TRP A 95 -4.11 34.44 -9.52
N GLU A 96 -3.58 35.03 -8.44
CA GLU A 96 -4.38 35.64 -7.37
C GLU A 96 -5.19 36.84 -7.86
N GLU A 97 -4.56 37.75 -8.61
CA GLU A 97 -5.27 38.87 -9.23
C GLU A 97 -6.37 38.39 -10.17
N PHE A 98 -6.09 37.37 -11.00
CA PHE A 98 -7.09 36.83 -11.92
C PHE A 98 -8.30 36.23 -11.18
N CYS A 99 -8.06 35.49 -10.09
CA CYS A 99 -9.15 35.00 -9.25
C CYS A 99 -9.92 36.16 -8.57
N GLY A 100 -9.20 37.18 -8.11
CA GLY A 100 -9.76 38.39 -7.52
C GLY A 100 -10.68 39.16 -8.46
N LEU A 101 -10.33 39.28 -9.75
CA LEU A 101 -11.20 39.88 -10.78
C LEU A 101 -12.53 39.14 -10.95
N LEU A 102 -12.56 37.84 -10.64
CA LEU A 102 -13.76 37.01 -10.68
C LEU A 102 -14.51 36.97 -9.34
N GLY A 103 -14.04 37.73 -8.33
CA GLY A 103 -14.60 37.76 -6.99
C GLY A 103 -14.42 36.44 -6.24
N ARG A 104 -13.35 35.69 -6.51
CA ARG A 104 -13.11 34.35 -5.93
C ARG A 104 -11.74 34.28 -5.26
N SER A 105 -11.64 33.52 -4.18
CA SER A 105 -10.36 33.21 -3.58
C SER A 105 -9.61 32.14 -4.37
N VAL A 106 -8.29 32.24 -4.39
CA VAL A 106 -7.41 31.22 -4.98
C VAL A 106 -7.69 29.84 -4.38
N ASP A 107 -7.84 29.77 -3.05
CA ASP A 107 -8.11 28.52 -2.33
C ASP A 107 -9.41 27.84 -2.76
N GLN A 108 -10.45 28.60 -3.08
CA GLN A 108 -11.69 28.02 -3.58
C GLN A 108 -11.49 27.48 -4.99
N VAL A 109 -10.95 28.31 -5.88
CA VAL A 109 -10.74 27.94 -7.29
C VAL A 109 -9.82 26.72 -7.41
N ASP A 110 -8.74 26.69 -6.63
CA ASP A 110 -7.77 25.60 -6.66
C ASP A 110 -8.37 24.29 -6.14
N ARG A 111 -9.26 24.35 -5.15
CA ARG A 111 -10.02 23.18 -4.69
C ARG A 111 -10.98 22.68 -5.77
N ASP A 112 -11.67 23.60 -6.46
CA ASP A 112 -12.60 23.26 -7.53
C ASP A 112 -11.86 22.57 -8.69
N ILE A 113 -10.72 23.14 -9.11
CA ILE A 113 -9.84 22.56 -10.14
C ILE A 113 -9.35 21.18 -9.69
N ALA A 114 -8.87 21.04 -8.44
CA ALA A 114 -8.38 19.76 -7.95
C ALA A 114 -9.47 18.67 -7.91
N ASN A 115 -10.72 19.03 -7.58
CA ASN A 115 -11.85 18.10 -7.66
C ASN A 115 -12.16 17.73 -9.11
N LEU A 116 -12.20 18.71 -10.01
CA LEU A 116 -12.45 18.47 -11.45
C LEU A 116 -11.37 17.58 -12.06
N THR A 117 -10.09 17.82 -11.78
CA THR A 117 -8.99 17.01 -12.29
C THR A 117 -9.02 15.59 -11.74
N ALA A 118 -9.41 15.40 -10.48
CA ALA A 118 -9.40 14.08 -9.84
C ALA A 118 -10.56 13.16 -10.27
N PHE A 119 -11.74 13.73 -10.56
CA PHE A 119 -12.94 12.93 -10.84
C PHE A 119 -13.46 13.09 -12.28
N GLY A 120 -13.05 14.14 -12.99
CA GLY A 120 -13.65 14.50 -14.26
C GLY A 120 -14.99 15.21 -14.12
N GLU A 121 -15.47 15.74 -15.23
CA GLU A 121 -16.65 16.62 -15.28
C GLU A 121 -17.94 15.90 -14.88
N GLU A 122 -18.22 14.79 -15.55
CA GLU A 122 -19.46 14.01 -15.41
C GLU A 122 -19.63 13.42 -14.01
N ALA A 123 -18.58 12.81 -13.46
CA ALA A 123 -18.65 12.23 -12.13
C ALA A 123 -18.75 13.29 -11.04
N LEU A 124 -18.04 14.43 -11.19
CA LEU A 124 -18.15 15.52 -10.23
C LEU A 124 -19.55 16.15 -10.21
N GLU A 125 -20.17 16.31 -11.38
CA GLU A 125 -21.56 16.78 -11.49
C GLU A 125 -22.53 15.79 -10.84
N SER A 126 -22.38 14.49 -11.12
CA SER A 126 -23.23 13.47 -10.50
C SER A 126 -23.04 13.44 -8.97
N MET A 127 -21.80 13.51 -8.49
CA MET A 127 -21.49 13.64 -7.06
C MET A 127 -22.14 14.87 -6.43
N SER A 128 -22.07 16.04 -7.09
CA SER A 128 -22.73 17.27 -6.63
C SER A 128 -24.24 17.10 -6.55
N ARG A 129 -24.86 16.53 -7.58
CA ARG A 129 -26.31 16.23 -7.63
C ARG A 129 -26.75 15.26 -6.53
N MET A 130 -25.91 14.28 -6.20
CA MET A 130 -26.11 13.37 -5.07
C MET A 130 -25.88 14.03 -3.70
N GLY A 131 -25.43 15.28 -3.66
CA GLY A 131 -25.12 16.01 -2.44
C GLY A 131 -23.86 15.51 -1.74
N ILE A 132 -22.86 15.06 -2.51
CA ILE A 132 -21.50 14.80 -2.03
C ILE A 132 -20.79 16.15 -1.92
N GLY A 133 -20.37 16.51 -0.71
CA GLY A 133 -19.78 17.80 -0.41
C GLY A 133 -18.25 17.82 -0.56
N TYR A 134 -17.66 19.00 -0.30
CA TYR A 134 -16.20 19.17 -0.34
C TYR A 134 -15.46 18.30 0.69
N ARG A 135 -16.12 17.92 1.78
CA ARG A 135 -15.50 17.08 2.82
C ARG A 135 -15.27 15.66 2.30
N GLU A 136 -16.27 15.09 1.66
CA GLU A 136 -16.24 13.76 1.05
C GLU A 136 -15.28 13.77 -0.15
N LEU A 137 -15.42 14.74 -1.07
CA LEU A 137 -14.53 14.88 -2.22
C LEU A 137 -13.06 14.98 -1.80
N ARG A 138 -12.76 15.67 -0.70
CA ARG A 138 -11.40 15.75 -0.16
C ARG A 138 -10.86 14.39 0.31
N GLN A 139 -11.71 13.54 0.86
CA GLN A 139 -11.32 12.19 1.28
C GLN A 139 -11.09 11.31 0.05
N PHE A 140 -12.02 11.35 -0.91
CA PHE A 140 -11.93 10.56 -2.14
C PHE A 140 -10.69 10.92 -2.96
N ARG A 141 -10.29 12.20 -2.99
CA ARG A 141 -9.06 12.65 -3.66
C ARG A 141 -7.77 12.06 -3.08
N ARG A 142 -7.79 11.58 -1.84
CA ARG A 142 -6.62 11.00 -1.16
C ARG A 142 -6.44 9.52 -1.45
N LEU A 143 -7.43 8.88 -2.07
CA LEU A 143 -7.33 7.49 -2.49
C LEU A 143 -6.34 7.36 -3.66
N PRO A 144 -5.80 6.16 -3.93
CA PRO A 144 -5.05 5.89 -5.15
C PRO A 144 -5.90 6.01 -6.40
N GLU A 145 -5.25 6.16 -7.56
CA GLU A 145 -5.92 6.36 -8.84
C GLU A 145 -6.90 5.21 -9.17
N ASP A 146 -6.50 3.96 -8.91
CA ASP A 146 -7.29 2.76 -9.16
C ASP A 146 -8.62 2.75 -8.38
N GLN A 147 -8.62 3.36 -7.20
CA GLN A 147 -9.82 3.48 -6.36
C GLN A 147 -10.66 4.69 -6.73
N LYS A 148 -10.02 5.79 -7.16
CA LYS A 148 -10.75 6.93 -7.73
C LYS A 148 -11.52 6.52 -8.98
N SER A 149 -10.93 5.71 -9.87
CA SER A 149 -11.62 5.25 -11.07
C SER A 149 -12.87 4.43 -10.73
N ALA A 150 -12.79 3.53 -9.75
CA ALA A 150 -13.95 2.79 -9.27
C ALA A 150 -15.04 3.71 -8.68
N LEU A 151 -14.65 4.72 -7.90
CA LEU A 151 -15.61 5.73 -7.40
C LEU A 151 -16.22 6.57 -8.52
N ILE A 152 -15.47 6.88 -9.58
CA ILE A 152 -15.96 7.60 -10.76
C ILE A 152 -17.03 6.79 -11.48
N GLU A 153 -16.83 5.48 -11.64
CA GLU A 153 -17.80 4.58 -12.29
C GLU A 153 -19.12 4.54 -11.51
N VAL A 154 -19.07 4.28 -10.20
CA VAL A 154 -20.27 4.27 -9.35
C VAL A 154 -20.93 5.64 -9.29
N ALA A 155 -20.14 6.72 -9.30
CA ALA A 155 -20.70 8.07 -9.31
C ALA A 155 -21.52 8.36 -10.57
N LYS A 156 -21.15 7.79 -11.73
CA LYS A 156 -21.91 7.95 -12.98
C LYS A 156 -23.27 7.25 -12.92
N GLU A 157 -23.38 6.16 -12.16
CA GLU A 157 -24.63 5.44 -11.93
C GLU A 157 -25.63 6.25 -11.07
N GLY A 158 -25.13 7.19 -10.28
CA GLY A 158 -25.96 8.13 -9.52
C GLY A 158 -26.51 7.57 -8.20
N ASP A 159 -25.98 6.45 -7.72
CA ASP A 159 -26.32 5.90 -6.40
C ASP A 159 -25.39 6.46 -5.31
N LYS A 160 -25.95 7.36 -4.49
CA LYS A 160 -25.23 7.96 -3.36
C LYS A 160 -24.82 6.92 -2.32
N THR A 161 -25.71 5.97 -2.03
CA THR A 161 -25.49 4.98 -0.97
C THR A 161 -24.38 4.03 -1.34
N ALA A 162 -24.41 3.48 -2.55
CA ALA A 162 -23.35 2.63 -3.07
C ALA A 162 -21.99 3.36 -3.13
N LEU A 163 -21.99 4.63 -3.56
CA LEU A 163 -20.76 5.43 -3.61
C LEU A 163 -20.12 5.61 -2.23
N LEU A 164 -20.94 5.92 -1.21
CA LEU A 164 -20.45 6.13 0.15
C LEU A 164 -19.95 4.82 0.78
N GLU A 165 -20.68 3.71 0.61
CA GLU A 165 -20.26 2.40 1.11
C GLU A 165 -18.93 1.96 0.48
N LEU A 166 -18.79 2.09 -0.84
CA LEU A 166 -17.55 1.76 -1.54
C LEU A 166 -16.37 2.62 -1.05
N ALA A 167 -16.60 3.93 -0.89
CA ALA A 167 -15.57 4.82 -0.40
C ALA A 167 -15.16 4.51 1.04
N GLU A 168 -16.11 4.17 1.91
CA GLU A 168 -15.83 3.78 3.29
C GLU A 168 -15.02 2.49 3.35
N GLU A 169 -15.37 1.48 2.56
CA GLU A 169 -14.62 0.22 2.46
C GLU A 169 -13.18 0.47 2.00
N MET A 170 -13.01 1.25 0.93
CA MET A 170 -11.70 1.60 0.36
C MET A 170 -10.82 2.37 1.35
N ILE A 171 -11.39 3.37 2.04
CA ILE A 171 -10.68 4.14 3.07
C ILE A 171 -10.27 3.23 4.24
N ALA A 172 -11.16 2.35 4.69
CA ALA A 172 -10.88 1.42 5.78
C ALA A 172 -9.78 0.42 5.41
N LYS A 173 -9.84 -0.15 4.20
CA LYS A 173 -8.83 -1.07 3.68
C LYS A 173 -7.46 -0.40 3.61
N HIS A 174 -7.38 0.80 3.04
CA HIS A 174 -6.11 1.54 2.98
C HIS A 174 -5.58 1.97 4.34
N ALA A 175 -6.45 2.30 5.29
CA ALA A 175 -6.00 2.58 6.64
C ALA A 175 -5.32 1.34 7.26
N ARG A 176 -5.88 0.14 7.06
CA ARG A 176 -5.29 -1.12 7.55
C ARG A 176 -3.97 -1.43 6.85
N GLU A 177 -3.95 -1.44 5.52
CA GLU A 177 -2.73 -1.71 4.73
C GLU A 177 -1.60 -0.74 5.10
N LYS A 178 -1.93 0.54 5.36
CA LYS A 178 -0.93 1.53 5.77
C LYS A 178 -0.37 1.26 7.16
N GLU A 179 -1.18 0.80 8.11
CA GLU A 179 -0.69 0.42 9.43
C GLU A 179 0.17 -0.85 9.36
N GLU A 180 -0.25 -1.85 8.58
CA GLU A 180 0.53 -3.08 8.34
C GLU A 180 1.90 -2.76 7.70
N LEU A 181 1.93 -1.93 6.67
CA LEU A 181 3.18 -1.50 6.04
C LEU A 181 4.08 -0.70 6.98
N LYS A 182 3.51 0.08 7.90
CA LYS A 182 4.30 0.77 8.94
C LYS A 182 4.91 -0.21 9.92
N THR A 183 4.15 -1.21 10.36
CA THR A 183 4.67 -2.24 11.28
C THR A 183 5.77 -3.05 10.61
N ASP A 184 5.60 -3.46 9.35
CA ASP A 184 6.60 -4.20 8.60
C ASP A 184 7.89 -3.38 8.40
N LEU A 185 7.74 -2.10 8.09
CA LEU A 185 8.86 -1.18 7.92
C LEU A 185 9.62 -0.98 9.24
N GLU A 186 8.92 -0.90 10.36
CA GLU A 186 9.55 -0.80 11.68
C GLU A 186 10.29 -2.08 12.06
N ILE A 187 9.68 -3.25 11.84
CA ILE A 187 10.33 -4.56 12.03
C ILE A 187 11.58 -4.65 11.14
N SER A 188 11.48 -4.28 9.86
CA SER A 188 12.61 -4.29 8.94
C SER A 188 13.75 -3.36 9.39
N ARG A 189 13.43 -2.19 9.95
CA ARG A 189 14.43 -1.27 10.51
C ARG A 189 15.13 -1.86 11.73
N GLN A 190 14.38 -2.51 12.62
CA GLN A 190 14.96 -3.17 13.79
C GLN A 190 15.88 -4.32 13.39
N MET A 191 15.42 -5.20 12.49
CA MET A 191 16.25 -6.28 11.94
C MET A 191 17.52 -5.76 11.26
N LEU A 192 17.45 -4.64 10.53
CA LEU A 192 18.61 -4.03 9.89
C LEU A 192 19.58 -3.44 10.93
N ALA A 193 19.07 -2.84 12.01
CA ALA A 193 19.89 -2.33 13.09
C ALA A 193 20.63 -3.47 13.83
N GLU A 194 19.92 -4.56 14.16
CA GLU A 194 20.51 -5.76 14.77
C GLU A 194 21.60 -6.37 13.89
N LYS A 195 21.31 -6.54 12.58
CA LYS A 195 22.31 -7.06 11.63
C LYS A 195 23.53 -6.15 11.48
N LYS A 196 23.35 -4.84 11.58
CA LYS A 196 24.46 -3.88 11.54
C LYS A 196 25.33 -3.97 12.80
N GLU A 197 24.72 -4.20 13.97
CA GLU A 197 25.44 -4.41 15.21
C GLU A 197 26.24 -5.72 15.17
N GLU A 198 25.62 -6.82 14.75
CA GLU A 198 26.28 -8.13 14.55
C GLU A 198 27.45 -8.04 13.56
N LEU A 199 27.30 -7.30 12.45
CA LEU A 199 28.41 -7.04 11.53
C LEU A 199 29.52 -6.20 12.17
N GLY A 200 29.17 -5.28 13.07
CA GLY A 200 30.12 -4.48 13.83
C GLY A 200 30.95 -5.33 14.80
N THR A 201 30.31 -6.22 15.55
CA THR A 201 31.00 -7.15 16.47
C THR A 201 31.93 -8.08 15.71
N MET A 202 31.44 -8.73 14.64
CA MET A 202 32.23 -9.62 13.79
C MET A 202 33.44 -8.90 13.16
N ARG A 203 33.28 -7.63 12.77
CA ARG A 203 34.38 -6.81 12.24
C ARG A 203 35.44 -6.53 13.30
N ASN A 204 35.01 -6.19 14.51
CA ASN A 204 35.94 -5.93 15.62
C ASN A 204 36.71 -7.19 16.00
N GLU A 205 36.04 -8.35 16.09
CA GLU A 205 36.67 -9.64 16.36
C GLU A 205 37.71 -9.99 15.29
N LYS A 206 37.38 -9.75 14.01
CA LYS A 206 38.33 -9.95 12.89
C LYS A 206 39.55 -9.06 13.00
N GLU A 207 39.37 -7.78 13.34
CA GLU A 207 40.48 -6.83 13.55
C GLU A 207 41.36 -7.25 14.73
N GLU A 208 40.74 -7.70 15.83
CA GLU A 208 41.45 -8.20 17.00
C GLU A 208 42.29 -9.44 16.67
N LEU A 209 41.70 -10.44 16.02
CA LEU A 209 42.42 -11.63 15.56
C LEU A 209 43.60 -11.28 14.66
N LYS A 210 43.41 -10.35 13.71
CA LYS A 210 44.48 -9.87 12.83
C LYS A 210 45.61 -9.20 13.62
N SER A 211 45.28 -8.36 14.60
CA SER A 211 46.29 -7.70 15.45
C SER A 211 47.05 -8.68 16.33
N ARG A 212 46.39 -9.72 16.86
CA ARG A 212 47.03 -10.80 17.63
C ARG A 212 48.00 -11.60 16.76
N LEU A 213 47.61 -11.88 15.51
CA LEU A 213 48.47 -12.56 14.55
C LEU A 213 49.73 -11.73 14.25
N VAL A 214 49.56 -10.45 13.88
CA VAL A 214 50.69 -9.54 13.60
C VAL A 214 51.64 -9.42 14.79
N ARG A 215 51.10 -9.34 16.02
CA ARG A 215 51.93 -9.26 17.22
C ARG A 215 52.81 -10.49 17.40
N ARG A 216 52.27 -11.70 17.22
CA ARG A 216 53.04 -12.96 17.33
C ARG A 216 54.17 -13.00 16.30
N THR A 217 53.86 -12.68 15.04
CA THR A 217 54.84 -12.66 13.94
C THR A 217 55.95 -11.60 14.07
N THR A 218 55.84 -10.62 14.98
CA THR A 218 56.85 -9.55 15.12
C THR A 218 57.78 -9.70 16.32
N THR A 219 57.54 -10.66 17.21
CA THR A 219 58.28 -10.76 18.50
C THR A 219 58.97 -12.10 18.76
N GLU A 220 58.79 -13.08 17.89
CA GLU A 220 59.26 -14.46 18.08
C GLU A 220 60.59 -14.69 17.36
N THR A 221 61.47 -15.50 17.96
CA THR A 221 62.64 -16.03 17.26
C THR A 221 62.21 -17.04 16.18
N PRO A 222 63.01 -17.34 15.14
CA PRO A 222 62.59 -18.25 14.05
C PRO A 222 62.08 -19.62 14.52
N ASP A 223 62.60 -20.14 15.63
CA ASP A 223 62.13 -21.40 16.24
C ASP A 223 60.77 -21.23 16.94
N GLU A 224 60.53 -20.09 17.60
CA GLU A 224 59.24 -19.77 18.23
C GLU A 224 58.15 -19.48 17.18
N GLU A 225 58.50 -18.81 16.08
CA GLU A 225 57.60 -18.60 14.93
C GLU A 225 57.15 -19.94 14.33
N GLY A 226 58.07 -20.91 14.21
CA GLY A 226 57.76 -22.26 13.74
C GLY A 226 56.75 -22.99 14.64
N VAL A 227 56.97 -22.99 15.96
CA VAL A 227 56.06 -23.61 16.94
C VAL A 227 54.68 -22.94 16.93
N ALA A 228 54.63 -21.62 16.77
CA ALA A 228 53.37 -20.88 16.67
C ALA A 228 52.59 -21.26 15.41
N LEU A 229 53.25 -21.34 14.24
CA LEU A 229 52.65 -21.77 12.99
C LEU A 229 52.14 -23.22 13.06
N GLU A 230 52.90 -24.14 13.65
CA GLU A 230 52.46 -25.52 13.86
C GLU A 230 51.23 -25.60 14.75
N THR A 231 51.17 -24.78 15.80
CA THR A 231 50.02 -24.70 16.71
C THR A 231 48.78 -24.17 15.98
N GLU A 232 48.93 -23.14 15.14
CA GLU A 232 47.85 -22.56 14.33
C GLU A 232 47.30 -23.56 13.31
N VAL A 233 48.18 -24.21 12.53
CA VAL A 233 47.80 -25.25 11.56
C VAL A 233 47.13 -26.44 12.25
N THR A 234 47.61 -26.82 13.44
CA THR A 234 46.95 -27.86 14.27
C THR A 234 45.56 -27.43 14.70
N GLY A 235 45.35 -26.14 14.99
CA GLY A 235 44.04 -25.55 15.25
C GLY A 235 43.09 -25.69 14.05
N PHE A 236 43.55 -25.34 12.84
CA PHE A 236 42.75 -25.52 11.61
C PHE A 236 42.40 -26.98 11.37
N LYS A 237 43.34 -27.92 11.56
CA LYS A 237 43.08 -29.36 11.48
C LYS A 237 41.97 -29.80 12.45
N ASN A 238 41.98 -29.30 13.68
CA ASN A 238 40.91 -29.61 14.65
C ASN A 238 39.55 -29.04 14.20
N GLY A 239 39.53 -27.85 13.58
CA GLY A 239 38.33 -27.27 12.97
C GLY A 239 37.77 -28.13 11.83
N VAL A 240 38.64 -28.63 10.94
CA VAL A 240 38.26 -29.57 9.88
C VAL A 240 37.67 -30.86 10.47
N LEU A 241 38.31 -31.44 11.50
CA LEU A 241 37.77 -32.61 12.19
C LEU A 241 36.40 -32.35 12.82
N SER A 242 36.18 -31.14 13.36
CA SER A 242 34.87 -30.75 13.86
C SER A 242 33.81 -30.73 12.76
N ALA A 243 34.12 -30.13 11.60
CA ALA A 243 33.22 -30.09 10.45
C ALA A 243 32.91 -31.50 9.90
N PHE A 244 33.84 -32.46 10.04
CA PHE A 244 33.57 -33.86 9.70
C PHE A 244 32.48 -34.48 10.58
N PHE A 245 32.32 -34.07 11.84
CA PHE A 245 31.21 -34.53 12.67
C PHE A 245 29.87 -34.00 12.15
N ASP A 246 29.81 -32.74 11.70
CA ASP A 246 28.61 -32.15 11.11
C ASP A 246 28.26 -32.83 9.78
N LEU A 247 29.26 -33.11 8.94
CA LEU A 247 29.07 -33.87 7.69
C LEU A 247 28.50 -35.26 7.97
N LYS A 248 29.05 -35.96 8.96
CA LYS A 248 28.53 -37.27 9.39
C LYS A 248 27.09 -37.18 9.89
N SER A 249 26.76 -36.13 10.66
CA SER A 249 25.38 -35.87 11.10
C SER A 249 24.44 -35.66 9.90
N GLY A 250 24.86 -34.88 8.91
CA GLY A 250 24.12 -34.71 7.64
C GLY A 250 23.92 -36.01 6.88
N PHE A 251 24.93 -36.87 6.80
CA PHE A 251 24.83 -38.19 6.15
C PHE A 251 23.87 -39.13 6.89
N ASN A 252 23.83 -39.07 8.22
CA ASN A 252 22.83 -39.81 9.00
C ASN A 252 21.42 -39.32 8.66
N ALA A 253 21.20 -38.00 8.58
CA ALA A 253 19.90 -37.44 8.20
C ALA A 253 19.47 -37.83 6.77
N LEU A 254 20.42 -37.88 5.82
CA LEU A 254 20.17 -38.38 4.46
C LEU A 254 19.84 -39.89 4.46
N THR A 255 20.47 -40.66 5.33
CA THR A 255 20.18 -42.10 5.49
C THR A 255 18.78 -42.31 6.05
N GLU A 256 18.40 -41.62 7.12
CA GLU A 256 17.04 -41.64 7.68
C GLU A 256 15.98 -41.18 6.65
N HIS A 257 16.29 -40.15 5.86
CA HIS A 257 15.43 -39.71 4.77
C HIS A 257 15.26 -40.81 3.70
N THR A 258 16.34 -41.50 3.36
CA THR A 258 16.31 -42.64 2.41
C THR A 258 15.42 -43.75 2.93
N GLU A 259 15.53 -44.12 4.21
CA GLU A 259 14.69 -45.14 4.85
C GLU A 259 13.20 -44.75 4.87
N ARG A 260 12.91 -43.47 5.15
CA ARG A 260 11.52 -42.96 5.22
C ARG A 260 10.84 -42.83 3.87
N THR A 261 11.58 -42.48 2.82
CA THR A 261 10.99 -42.05 1.52
C THR A 261 11.33 -42.98 0.36
N GLY A 262 12.30 -43.87 0.51
CA GLY A 262 12.84 -44.71 -0.56
C GLY A 262 13.73 -43.97 -1.57
N ILE A 263 13.97 -42.67 -1.40
CA ILE A 263 14.85 -41.88 -2.28
C ILE A 263 16.30 -42.13 -1.88
N ASN A 264 17.10 -42.72 -2.77
CA ASN A 264 18.49 -43.09 -2.52
C ASN A 264 19.46 -41.89 -2.67
N HIS A 265 20.22 -41.60 -1.60
CA HIS A 265 21.23 -40.53 -1.57
C HIS A 265 22.69 -41.02 -1.58
N THR A 266 22.93 -42.34 -1.72
CA THR A 266 24.27 -42.95 -1.62
C THR A 266 25.26 -42.36 -2.61
N GLY A 267 24.84 -42.13 -3.87
CA GLY A 267 25.71 -41.55 -4.88
C GLY A 267 26.16 -40.11 -4.55
N MET A 268 25.26 -39.30 -3.97
CA MET A 268 25.60 -37.94 -3.55
C MET A 268 26.57 -37.95 -2.36
N MET A 269 26.33 -38.81 -1.37
CA MET A 269 27.22 -38.95 -0.21
C MET A 269 28.62 -39.43 -0.63
N ALA A 270 28.70 -40.38 -1.57
CA ALA A 270 29.96 -40.84 -2.13
C ALA A 270 30.70 -39.71 -2.87
N GLY A 271 30.01 -38.97 -3.75
CA GLY A 271 30.63 -37.85 -4.48
C GLY A 271 31.18 -36.76 -3.56
N LEU A 272 30.49 -36.44 -2.46
CA LEU A 272 31.00 -35.49 -1.47
C LEU A 272 32.29 -35.97 -0.78
N LEU A 273 32.46 -37.28 -0.57
CA LEU A 273 33.70 -37.84 -0.02
C LEU A 273 34.81 -37.86 -1.07
N ASP A 274 34.50 -38.17 -2.33
CA ASP A 274 35.45 -38.16 -3.44
C ASP A 274 36.03 -36.75 -3.65
N ASP A 275 35.19 -35.71 -3.60
CA ASP A 275 35.62 -34.31 -3.71
C ASP A 275 36.57 -33.92 -2.57
N LEU A 276 36.25 -34.30 -1.32
CA LEU A 276 37.13 -34.05 -0.17
C LEU A 276 38.46 -34.81 -0.29
N GLN A 277 38.42 -36.05 -0.78
CA GLN A 277 39.63 -36.85 -0.99
C GLN A 277 40.54 -36.22 -2.06
N ALA A 278 39.96 -35.70 -3.15
CA ALA A 278 40.72 -35.01 -4.19
C ALA A 278 41.43 -33.76 -3.64
N GLN A 279 40.76 -32.99 -2.77
CA GLN A 279 41.36 -31.82 -2.12
C GLN A 279 42.53 -32.19 -1.19
N PHE A 280 42.41 -33.29 -0.44
CA PHE A 280 43.53 -33.76 0.40
C PHE A 280 44.72 -34.21 -0.44
N GLU A 281 44.47 -34.84 -1.59
CA GLU A 281 45.52 -35.29 -2.49
C GLU A 281 46.22 -34.11 -3.19
N GLU A 282 45.46 -33.10 -3.62
CA GLU A 282 46.00 -31.85 -4.15
C GLU A 282 46.94 -31.16 -3.15
N LEU A 283 46.52 -31.06 -1.88
CA LEU A 283 47.37 -30.50 -0.81
C LEU A 283 48.64 -31.32 -0.60
N ARG A 284 48.57 -32.65 -0.65
CA ARG A 284 49.77 -33.48 -0.53
C ARG A 284 50.74 -33.23 -1.67
N GLN A 285 50.25 -33.13 -2.91
CA GLN A 285 51.07 -32.88 -4.09
C GLN A 285 51.71 -31.49 -4.05
N GLU A 286 50.93 -30.46 -3.69
CA GLU A 286 51.40 -29.08 -3.58
C GLU A 286 52.59 -28.96 -2.61
N PHE A 287 52.51 -29.63 -1.46
CA PHE A 287 53.54 -29.61 -0.44
C PHE A 287 54.54 -30.79 -0.53
N SER A 288 54.48 -31.60 -1.60
CA SER A 288 55.34 -32.78 -1.81
C SER A 288 55.37 -33.74 -0.61
N LEU A 289 54.21 -33.97 0.02
CA LEU A 289 54.04 -34.80 1.21
C LEU A 289 53.84 -36.28 0.84
N PRO A 290 54.26 -37.23 1.70
CA PRO A 290 54.02 -38.65 1.47
C PRO A 290 52.53 -39.00 1.59
N GLU A 291 52.08 -39.98 0.81
CA GLU A 291 50.69 -40.45 0.73
C GLU A 291 50.19 -41.03 2.08
N ALA A 292 51.10 -41.65 2.85
CA ALA A 292 50.89 -42.03 4.24
C ALA A 292 52.21 -41.97 5.02
N ARG A 293 52.15 -41.58 6.30
CA ARG A 293 53.26 -41.85 7.23
C ARG A 293 53.17 -43.32 7.63
N GLU A 294 54.26 -44.10 7.50
CA GLU A 294 54.37 -45.36 8.23
C GLU A 294 54.22 -45.04 9.71
N THR A 295 53.09 -45.42 10.29
CA THR A 295 52.86 -45.23 11.72
C THR A 295 53.73 -46.24 12.44
N SER A 296 55.00 -45.90 12.69
CA SER A 296 55.78 -46.54 13.74
C SER A 296 55.05 -46.23 15.05
N VAL A 297 54.20 -47.15 15.51
CA VAL A 297 53.50 -47.08 16.80
C VAL A 297 54.48 -47.07 17.98
N ILE A 298 55.76 -47.31 17.70
CA ILE A 298 56.84 -47.33 18.68
C ILE A 298 57.51 -45.95 18.71
N PRO A 299 57.36 -45.17 19.81
CA PRO A 299 58.09 -43.94 20.03
C PRO A 299 59.61 -44.18 20.00
N ASP A 300 60.39 -43.18 19.60
CA ASP A 300 61.84 -43.37 19.39
C ASP A 300 62.61 -43.78 20.67
N TRP A 301 62.15 -43.36 21.86
CA TRP A 301 62.72 -43.80 23.15
C TRP A 301 62.56 -45.31 23.43
N VAL A 302 61.57 -45.97 22.80
CA VAL A 302 61.37 -47.42 22.91
C VAL A 302 62.30 -48.17 21.95
N LYS A 303 62.65 -47.58 20.81
CA LYS A 303 63.63 -48.14 19.88
C LYS A 303 65.05 -48.06 20.45
N GLU A 304 65.36 -46.96 21.14
CA GLU A 304 66.64 -46.79 21.84
C GLU A 304 66.80 -47.82 22.97
N ALA A 305 65.76 -48.06 23.78
CA ALA A 305 65.79 -49.07 24.84
C ALA A 305 65.99 -50.51 24.31
N GLN A 306 65.42 -50.83 23.15
CA GLN A 306 65.59 -52.15 22.52
C GLN A 306 66.98 -52.36 21.91
N GLN A 307 67.63 -51.29 21.44
CA GLN A 307 69.00 -51.35 20.93
C GLN A 307 70.05 -51.43 22.06
N GLU A 308 69.77 -50.87 23.23
CA GLU A 308 70.63 -51.02 24.41
C GLU A 308 70.60 -52.44 24.99
N ASP A 309 69.45 -53.12 24.95
CA ASP A 309 69.31 -54.51 25.40
C ASP A 309 69.98 -55.52 24.42
N GLU A 310 70.00 -55.24 23.11
CA GLU A 310 70.69 -56.09 22.12
C GLU A 310 72.22 -55.93 22.13
N ASN A 311 72.75 -54.78 22.58
CA ASN A 311 74.20 -54.55 22.68
C ASN A 311 74.83 -55.00 24.01
N ASN A 312 74.01 -55.40 24.99
CA ASN A 312 74.44 -55.89 26.30
C ASN A 312 74.09 -57.38 26.56
N GLY A 313 73.66 -58.10 25.52
CA GLY A 313 73.38 -59.55 25.54
C GLY A 313 74.56 -60.41 25.11
#